data_AF-G4D757-F1
#
_entry.id   AF-G4D757-F1
#
_cell.length_a   1.000
_cell.length_b   1.000
_cell.length_c   1.000
_cell.angle_alpha   90.00
_cell.angle_beta   90.00
_cell.angle_gamma   90.00
#
_symmetry.space_group_name_H-M   'P 1'
#
loop_
_entity.id
_entity.type
_entity.pdbx_description
1 polymer ?
#
loop_
_entity_poly.entity_id
_entity_poly.type
_entity_poly.pdbx_seq_one_letter_code
_entity_poly.pdbx_strand_id
1 'polypeptide(L)'
;KDEETKKSSSFLNAKYLSNPATIFEILIFCYSEGIFLSREIEKSCKYDLRIKYLLDTEKVPNHSTINRFRQKIMELTPSILNQMVEIPIEENQIDLSSIYRRNKDRSLCQQI
;
A
#
# COMPACT_ATOMS: atom_id res chain seq x y z
N LYS A 1 -18.21 17.64 -23.19
CA LYS A 1 -17.66 16.41 -22.59
C LYS A 1 -16.43 16.13 -23.43
N ASP A 2 -15.25 16.66 -23.11
CA ASP A 2 -14.31 16.04 -22.17
C ASP A 2 -13.23 17.08 -21.75
N GLU A 3 -13.56 17.96 -20.80
CA GLU A 3 -12.66 19.07 -20.41
C GLU A 3 -12.33 19.09 -18.90
N GLU A 4 -12.48 17.96 -18.21
CA GLU A 4 -12.18 17.87 -16.76
C GLU A 4 -11.03 16.92 -16.39
N THR A 5 -10.49 16.13 -17.32
CA THR A 5 -9.39 15.20 -17.02
C THR A 5 -7.97 15.78 -17.16
N LYS A 6 -7.82 17.05 -17.58
CA LYS A 6 -6.49 17.65 -17.86
C LYS A 6 -5.91 18.55 -16.77
N LYS A 7 -6.60 18.77 -15.65
CA LYS A 7 -6.17 19.78 -14.66
C LYS A 7 -5.39 19.26 -13.44
N SER A 8 -5.29 17.94 -13.25
CA SER A 8 -4.52 17.33 -12.15
C SER A 8 -3.05 17.04 -12.51
N SER A 9 -2.63 17.28 -13.75
CA SER A 9 -1.30 16.92 -14.24
C SER A 9 -0.22 18.00 -14.04
N SER A 10 -0.52 19.13 -13.40
CA SER A 10 0.44 20.24 -13.21
C SER A 10 1.29 20.16 -11.94
N PHE A 11 1.17 19.10 -11.13
CA PHE A 11 2.04 18.85 -9.96
C PHE A 11 3.20 17.89 -10.23
N LEU A 12 3.26 17.31 -11.43
CA LEU A 12 4.26 16.31 -11.79
C LEU A 12 5.50 16.98 -12.38
N ASN A 13 6.36 17.50 -11.51
CA ASN A 13 7.75 17.78 -11.87
C ASN A 13 8.38 16.49 -12.44
N ALA A 14 8.77 16.55 -13.71
CA ALA A 14 9.27 15.47 -14.56
C ALA A 14 10.65 14.91 -14.11
N LYS A 15 10.72 14.43 -12.86
CA LYS A 15 11.85 13.67 -12.31
C LYS A 15 11.42 12.32 -11.72
N TYR A 16 10.12 12.10 -11.51
CA TYR A 16 9.56 10.89 -10.92
C TYR A 16 8.41 10.40 -11.80
N LEU A 17 8.71 9.43 -12.65
CA LEU A 17 7.84 8.90 -13.71
C LEU A 17 6.91 7.77 -13.20
N SER A 18 6.49 7.87 -11.94
CA SER A 18 5.61 6.87 -11.32
C SER A 18 4.42 7.61 -10.72
N ASN A 19 3.21 7.18 -11.08
CA ASN A 19 1.98 7.79 -10.62
C ASN A 19 1.88 7.69 -9.08
N PRO A 20 1.59 8.80 -8.35
CA PRO A 20 1.46 8.76 -6.89
C PRO A 20 0.42 7.77 -6.39
N ALA A 21 -0.64 7.50 -7.16
CA ALA A 21 -1.64 6.48 -6.83
C ALA A 21 -1.01 5.08 -6.83
N THR A 22 -0.22 4.74 -7.86
CA THR A 22 0.49 3.45 -7.96
C THR A 22 1.50 3.27 -6.84
N ILE A 23 2.26 4.32 -6.47
CA ILE A 23 3.18 4.25 -5.31
C ILE A 23 2.40 3.97 -4.02
N PHE A 24 1.21 4.56 -3.88
CA PHE A 24 0.35 4.34 -2.72
C PHE A 24 -0.17 2.90 -2.66
N GLU A 25 -0.68 2.35 -3.77
CA GLU A 25 -1.13 0.96 -3.84
C GLU A 25 -0.03 -0.04 -3.46
N ILE A 26 1.18 0.17 -3.98
CA ILE A 26 2.35 -0.66 -3.64
C ILE A 26 2.68 -0.57 -2.15
N LEU A 27 2.59 0.62 -1.55
CA LEU A 27 2.86 0.80 -0.12
C LEU A 27 1.86 0.04 0.73
N ILE A 28 0.58 0.14 0.41
CA ILE A 28 -0.48 -0.58 1.12
C ILE A 28 -0.27 -2.08 1.01
N PHE A 29 0.02 -2.58 -0.19
CA PHE A 29 0.30 -3.99 -0.43
C PHE A 29 1.53 -4.49 0.35
N CYS A 30 2.64 -3.74 0.31
CA CYS A 30 3.85 -4.11 1.04
C CYS A 30 3.61 -4.08 2.56
N TYR A 31 2.86 -3.11 3.07
CA TYR A 31 2.53 -3.05 4.50
C TYR A 31 1.62 -4.19 4.95
N SER A 32 0.66 -4.63 4.12
CA SER A 32 -0.15 -5.81 4.44
C SER A 32 0.66 -7.10 4.48
N GLU A 33 1.76 -7.18 3.72
CA GLU A 33 2.71 -8.30 3.73
C GLU A 33 3.79 -8.17 4.83
N GLY A 34 3.79 -7.06 5.59
CA GLY A 34 4.78 -6.81 6.65
C GLY A 34 6.12 -6.24 6.19
N ILE A 35 6.21 -5.73 4.96
CA ILE A 35 7.43 -5.16 4.37
C ILE A 35 7.39 -3.62 4.52
N PHE A 36 8.23 -3.08 5.41
CA PHE A 36 8.20 -1.65 5.76
C PHE A 36 9.43 -0.85 5.28
N LEU A 37 10.54 -1.53 5.00
CA LEU A 37 11.78 -0.87 4.61
C LEU A 37 11.74 -0.46 3.14
N SER A 38 12.06 0.80 2.84
CA SER A 38 11.97 1.35 1.48
C SER A 38 12.83 0.60 0.46
N ARG A 39 13.98 0.06 0.88
CA ARG A 39 14.86 -0.78 0.05
C ARG A 39 14.27 -2.17 -0.21
N GLU A 40 13.58 -2.75 0.76
CA GLU A 40 12.89 -4.04 0.60
C GLU A 40 11.65 -3.89 -0.28
N ILE A 41 10.93 -2.77 -0.16
CA ILE A 41 9.85 -2.41 -1.06
C ILE A 41 10.38 -2.26 -2.50
N GLU A 42 11.47 -1.51 -2.70
CA GLU A 42 12.10 -1.40 -4.03
C GLU A 42 12.52 -2.77 -4.58
N LYS A 43 13.08 -3.64 -3.73
CA LYS A 43 13.44 -5.02 -4.11
C LYS A 43 12.18 -5.80 -4.51
N SER A 44 11.11 -5.71 -3.74
CA SER A 44 9.85 -6.40 -4.00
C SER A 44 9.23 -5.94 -5.32
N CYS A 45 9.27 -4.65 -5.63
CA CYS A 45 8.84 -4.14 -6.95
C CYS A 45 9.61 -4.74 -8.15
N LYS A 46 10.87 -5.17 -7.94
CA LYS A 46 11.71 -5.75 -9.00
C LYS A 46 11.48 -7.25 -9.19
N TYR A 47 11.13 -7.97 -8.13
CA TYR A 47 11.12 -9.44 -8.14
C TYR A 47 9.73 -10.05 -7.95
N ASP A 48 8.83 -9.38 -7.23
CA ASP A 48 7.47 -9.87 -6.98
C ASP A 48 6.57 -9.62 -8.20
N LEU A 49 6.01 -10.68 -8.76
CA LEU A 49 5.09 -10.62 -9.89
C LEU A 49 3.79 -9.89 -9.55
N ARG A 50 3.33 -9.98 -8.30
CA ARG A 50 2.10 -9.32 -7.82
C ARG A 50 2.24 -7.81 -7.92
N ILE A 51 3.38 -7.29 -7.47
CA ILE A 51 3.68 -5.86 -7.50
C ILE A 51 3.98 -5.39 -8.93
N LYS A 52 4.58 -6.23 -9.77
CA LYS A 52 4.75 -5.91 -11.19
C LYS A 52 3.42 -5.75 -11.92
N TYR A 53 2.41 -6.55 -11.57
CA TYR A 53 1.08 -6.39 -12.11
C TYR A 53 0.43 -5.05 -11.68
N LEU A 54 0.65 -4.64 -10.43
CA LEU A 54 0.21 -3.31 -9.94
C LEU A 54 0.93 -2.15 -10.63
N LEU A 55 2.19 -2.34 -11.02
CA LEU A 55 3.01 -1.34 -11.74
C LEU A 55 2.65 -1.25 -13.23
N ASP A 56 2.01 -2.27 -13.79
CA ASP A 56 1.69 -2.39 -15.22
C ASP A 56 2.91 -2.08 -16.12
N THR A 57 2.91 -0.95 -16.84
CA THR A 57 4.00 -0.51 -17.74
C THR A 57 4.89 0.59 -17.13
N GLU A 58 4.65 0.98 -15.88
CA GLU A 58 5.39 2.05 -15.23
C GLU A 58 6.78 1.63 -14.75
N LYS A 59 7.66 2.62 -14.61
CA LYS A 59 9.01 2.41 -14.09
C LYS A 59 8.96 2.07 -12.60
N VAL A 60 9.70 1.04 -12.21
CA VAL A 60 9.90 0.66 -10.81
C VAL A 60 10.39 1.86 -9.97
N PRO A 61 9.70 2.22 -8.88
CA PRO A 61 10.10 3.33 -8.03
C PRO A 61 11.37 3.00 -7.24
N ASN A 62 12.29 3.96 -7.17
CA ASN A 62 13.50 3.87 -6.35
C ASN A 62 13.13 4.06 -4.86
N HIS A 63 13.83 3.41 -3.92
CA HIS A 63 13.66 3.59 -2.48
C HIS A 63 13.67 5.07 -2.05
N SER A 64 14.43 5.92 -2.73
CA SER A 64 14.46 7.37 -2.48
C SER A 64 13.14 8.05 -2.83
N THR A 65 12.50 7.64 -3.94
CA THR A 65 11.17 8.11 -4.36
C THR A 65 10.11 7.64 -3.38
N ILE A 66 10.17 6.36 -2.98
CA ILE A 66 9.27 5.76 -1.98
C ILE A 66 9.37 6.53 -0.66
N ASN A 67 10.59 6.82 -0.19
CA ASN A 67 10.78 7.52 1.08
C ASN A 67 10.27 8.96 1.02
N ARG A 68 10.52 9.68 -0.09
CA ARG A 68 9.97 11.02 -0.30
C ARG A 68 8.45 11.02 -0.31
N PHE A 69 7.83 10.04 -0.96
CA PHE A 69 6.38 9.89 -0.97
C PHE A 69 5.85 9.62 0.44
N ARG A 70 6.46 8.69 1.18
CA ARG A 70 6.13 8.41 2.58
C ARG A 70 6.16 9.65 3.46
N GLN A 71 7.19 10.48 3.34
CA GLN A 71 7.28 11.72 4.12
C GLN A 71 6.12 12.68 3.85
N LYS A 72 5.60 12.71 2.61
CA LYS A 72 4.44 13.54 2.26
C LYS A 72 3.11 13.00 2.82
N ILE A 73 2.97 11.68 2.95
CA ILE A 73 1.74 11.05 3.42
C ILE A 73 1.78 10.69 4.91
N MET A 74 2.89 10.93 5.60
CA MET A 74 3.14 10.44 6.96
C MET A 74 2.03 10.83 7.95
N GLU A 75 1.54 12.06 7.86
CA GLU A 75 0.47 12.57 8.73
C GLU A 75 -0.90 11.93 8.44
N LEU A 76 -1.15 11.57 7.18
CA LEU A 76 -2.41 10.99 6.72
C LEU A 76 -2.41 9.44 6.73
N THR A 77 -1.24 8.83 6.85
CA THR A 77 -1.07 7.36 6.77
C THR A 77 -1.88 6.62 7.85
N PRO A 78 -1.86 7.02 9.14
CA PRO A 78 -2.61 6.31 10.17
C PRO A 78 -4.12 6.34 9.94
N SER A 79 -4.67 7.50 9.54
CA SER A 79 -6.11 7.62 9.29
C SER A 79 -6.57 6.79 8.10
N ILE A 80 -5.78 6.74 7.01
CA ILE A 80 -6.14 5.92 5.85
C ILE A 80 -6.03 4.42 6.17
N LEU A 81 -4.99 4.01 6.88
CA LEU A 81 -4.84 2.60 7.27
C LEU A 81 -5.95 2.15 8.21
N ASN A 82 -6.41 3.02 9.12
CA ASN A 82 -7.56 2.72 9.98
C ASN A 82 -8.84 2.57 9.15
N GLN A 83 -9.11 3.48 8.20
CA GLN A 83 -10.27 3.38 7.32
C GLN A 83 -10.29 2.09 6.49
N MET A 84 -9.12 1.60 6.06
CA MET A 84 -9.02 0.31 5.34
C MET A 84 -9.46 -0.89 6.18
N VAL A 85 -9.41 -0.79 7.50
CA VAL A 85 -9.87 -1.85 8.42
C VAL A 85 -11.30 -1.60 8.88
N GLU A 86 -11.67 -0.34 9.14
CA GLU A 86 -12.99 0.05 9.63
C GLU A 86 -14.09 -0.20 8.58
N ILE A 87 -13.88 0.20 7.32
CA ILE A 87 -14.90 0.06 6.25
C ILE A 87 -15.32 -1.41 6.05
N PRO A 88 -14.41 -2.40 5.92
CA PRO A 88 -14.82 -3.80 5.77
C PRO A 88 -15.53 -4.40 7.00
N ILE A 89 -15.28 -3.85 8.20
CA ILE A 89 -15.96 -4.26 9.43
C ILE A 89 -17.40 -3.74 9.42
N GLU A 90 -17.59 -2.46 9.05
CA GLU A 90 -18.93 -1.84 8.95
C GLU A 90 -19.82 -2.55 7.92
N GLU A 91 -19.25 -2.93 6.78
CA GLU A 91 -19.94 -3.68 5.72
C GLU A 91 -20.20 -5.16 6.07
N ASN A 92 -19.86 -5.60 7.29
CA ASN A 92 -19.92 -6.99 7.75
C ASN A 92 -19.21 -8.00 6.80
N GLN A 93 -18.26 -7.53 5.99
CA GLN A 93 -17.44 -8.42 5.15
C GLN A 93 -16.40 -9.17 5.97
N ILE A 94 -16.05 -8.62 7.15
CA ILE A 94 -15.10 -9.23 8.08
C ILE A 94 -15.77 -9.41 9.44
N ASP A 95 -16.00 -10.66 9.83
CA ASP A 95 -16.44 -10.97 11.20
C ASP A 95 -15.24 -11.01 12.16
N LEU A 96 -15.20 -10.05 13.09
CA LEU A 96 -14.17 -9.95 14.13
C LEU A 96 -14.13 -11.19 15.03
N SER A 97 -15.26 -11.88 15.21
CA SER A 97 -15.32 -13.11 16.02
C SER A 97 -14.48 -14.24 15.42
N SER A 98 -14.40 -14.28 14.08
CA SER A 98 -13.62 -15.27 13.34
C SER A 98 -12.10 -15.03 13.42
N ILE A 99 -11.68 -13.76 13.45
CA ILE A 99 -10.27 -13.36 13.58
C ILE A 99 -9.76 -13.70 14.98
N TYR A 100 -10.57 -13.40 16.01
CA TYR A 100 -10.19 -13.66 17.40
C TYR A 100 -10.03 -15.16 17.70
N ARG A 101 -10.85 -16.01 17.08
CA ARG A 101 -10.75 -17.47 17.18
C ARG A 101 -9.42 -17.99 16.64
N ARG A 102 -9.03 -17.53 15.45
CA ARG A 102 -7.81 -17.98 14.76
C ARG A 102 -6.52 -17.62 15.50
N ASN A 103 -6.49 -16.48 16.20
CA ASN A 103 -5.33 -16.07 17.00
C ASN A 103 -5.20 -16.83 18.34
N LYS A 104 -6.32 -17.27 18.93
CA LYS A 104 -6.32 -18.11 20.14
C LYS A 104 -5.78 -19.52 19.87
N ASP A 105 -6.09 -20.09 18.71
CA ASP A 105 -5.57 -21.40 18.32
C ASP A 105 -4.06 -21.35 18.04
N ARG A 106 -3.55 -20.21 17.54
CA ARG A 106 -2.13 -20.02 17.25
C ARG A 106 -1.25 -19.93 18.50
N SER A 107 -1.76 -19.37 19.60
CA SER A 107 -1.04 -19.34 20.89
C SER A 107 -1.03 -20.71 21.57
N LEU A 108 -2.08 -21.52 21.41
CA LEU A 108 -2.13 -22.91 21.88
C LEU A 108 -1.10 -23.80 21.15
N CYS A 109 -0.91 -23.59 19.84
CA CYS A 109 0.09 -24.33 19.06
C CYS A 109 1.55 -23.94 19.35
N GLN A 110 1.81 -22.81 20.02
CA GLN A 110 3.17 -22.40 20.43
C GLN A 110 3.54 -22.87 21.85
N GLN A 111 2.64 -23.56 22.54
CA GLN A 111 2.84 -24.11 23.89
C GLN A 111 3.03 -25.64 23.91
N ILE A 112 3.22 -26.27 22.74
CA ILE A 112 3.59 -27.69 22.56
C ILE A 112 4.97 -27.73 21.91
#